data_AF-A0A2W0C9L2-F1
#
_entry.id   AF-A0A2W0C9L2-F1
#
_cell.length_a   1.000
_cell.length_b   1.000
_cell.length_c   1.000
_cell.angle_alpha   90.00
_cell.angle_beta   90.00
_cell.angle_gamma   90.00
#
_symmetry.space_group_name_H-M   'P 1'
#
loop_
_entity.id
_entity.type
_entity.pdbx_description
1 polymer ?
#
loop_
_entity_poly.entity_id
_entity_poly.type
_entity_poly.pdbx_seq_one_letter_code
_entity_poly.pdbx_strand_id
1 'polypeptide(L)'
;MCPNACWGKVSYDDLKKLAKADQSDIRKIYGDARDAFDFFKAQVKDFKEVKPGTFVGKDANGVTFTYRADSKSGPPTIDVNGVGGVRKIKFLPEN
;
A
#
# COMPACT_ATOMS: atom_id res chain seq x y z
N MET A 1 20.41 13.98 -1.84
CA MET A 1 19.24 14.33 -1.02
C MET A 1 18.00 13.99 -1.82
N CYS A 2 17.19 13.03 -1.37
CA CYS A 2 15.88 12.76 -1.98
C CYS A 2 14.81 13.51 -1.19
N PRO A 3 14.05 14.44 -1.79
CA PRO A 3 13.29 15.43 -1.03
C PRO A 3 11.86 14.99 -0.65
N ASN A 4 11.46 13.75 -0.88
CA ASN A 4 10.17 13.19 -0.45
C ASN A 4 10.38 11.68 -0.19
N ALA A 5 9.70 11.10 0.81
CA ALA A 5 9.91 9.75 1.30
C ALA A 5 10.17 8.71 0.18
N CYS A 6 11.44 8.30 0.01
CA CYS A 6 11.78 7.23 -0.92
C CYS A 6 11.40 5.89 -0.28
N TRP A 7 10.17 5.46 -0.51
CA TRP A 7 9.76 4.11 -0.14
C TRP A 7 10.61 3.09 -0.88
N GLY A 8 11.25 2.20 -0.12
CA GLY A 8 11.93 1.03 -0.64
C GLY A 8 10.99 -0.15 -0.82
N LYS A 9 11.45 -1.19 -1.49
CA LYS A 9 10.75 -2.47 -1.51
C LYS A 9 10.73 -3.05 -0.09
N VAL A 10 9.54 -3.32 0.43
CA VAL A 10 9.33 -3.84 1.78
C VAL A 10 9.14 -5.34 1.71
N SER A 11 9.85 -6.09 2.56
CA SER A 11 9.69 -7.54 2.63
C SER A 11 8.30 -7.91 3.16
N TYR A 12 7.76 -9.07 2.76
CA TYR A 12 6.44 -9.50 3.23
C TYR A 12 6.38 -9.72 4.75
N ASP A 13 7.50 -10.10 5.36
CA ASP A 13 7.57 -10.23 6.82
C ASP A 13 7.58 -8.88 7.51
N ASP A 14 8.16 -7.85 6.90
CA ASP A 14 8.09 -6.49 7.42
C ASP A 14 6.68 -5.90 7.26
N LEU A 15 5.97 -6.23 6.17
CA LEU A 15 4.55 -5.88 6.05
C LEU A 15 3.72 -6.44 7.20
N LYS A 16 4.02 -7.67 7.65
CA LYS A 16 3.31 -8.29 8.79
C LYS A 16 3.59 -7.58 10.11
N LYS A 17 4.79 -6.99 10.28
CA LYS A 17 5.24 -6.27 11.48
C LYS A 17 4.71 -4.84 11.56
N LEU A 18 4.13 -4.29 10.49
CA LEU A 18 3.47 -2.99 10.53
C LEU A 18 2.43 -2.92 11.64
N ALA A 19 2.17 -1.72 12.14
CA ALA A 19 1.12 -1.52 13.14
C ALA A 19 -0.22 -1.99 12.60
N LYS A 20 -1.01 -2.65 13.45
CA LYS A 20 -2.36 -3.08 13.10
C LYS A 20 -3.30 -1.87 13.09
N ALA A 21 -4.24 -1.86 12.15
CA ALA A 21 -5.39 -0.98 12.19
C ALA A 21 -6.51 -1.66 13.02
N ASP A 22 -7.76 -1.44 12.62
CA ASP A 22 -8.94 -1.95 13.33
C ASP A 22 -9.09 -3.48 13.27
N GLN A 23 -8.51 -4.13 12.25
CA GLN A 23 -8.58 -5.58 12.05
C GLN A 23 -7.19 -6.20 12.01
N SER A 24 -7.10 -7.48 12.40
CA SER A 24 -5.83 -8.19 12.58
C SER A 24 -5.05 -8.45 11.29
N ASP A 25 -5.70 -8.40 10.13
CA ASP A 25 -5.14 -8.53 8.77
C ASP A 25 -4.97 -7.17 8.07
N ILE A 26 -5.40 -6.08 8.70
CA ILE A 26 -5.24 -4.71 8.20
C ILE A 26 -4.07 -4.06 8.92
N ARG A 27 -3.15 -3.52 8.14
CA ARG A 27 -2.01 -2.75 8.62
C ARG A 27 -2.24 -1.26 8.40
N LYS A 28 -1.54 -0.43 9.17
CA LYS A 28 -1.54 1.02 9.00
C LYS A 28 -0.12 1.55 8.86
N ILE A 29 0.02 2.54 8.01
CA ILE A 29 1.19 3.40 7.85
C ILE A 29 0.69 4.83 8.02
N TYR A 30 1.51 5.69 8.62
CA TYR A 30 1.22 7.11 8.66
C TYR A 30 1.71 7.76 7.37
N GLY A 31 0.84 8.52 6.71
CA GLY A 31 1.12 9.15 5.42
C GLY A 31 -0.14 9.51 4.67
N ASP A 32 0.03 10.26 3.58
CA ASP A 32 -1.04 10.74 2.73
C ASP A 32 -1.24 9.88 1.46
N ALA A 33 -2.05 10.38 0.51
CA ALA A 33 -2.28 9.70 -0.76
C ALA A 33 -1.02 9.61 -1.63
N ARG A 34 -0.11 10.58 -1.53
CA ARG A 34 1.15 10.59 -2.25
C ARG A 34 2.08 9.52 -1.68
N ASP A 35 2.20 9.43 -0.35
CA ASP A 35 2.97 8.38 0.31
C ASP A 35 2.46 6.98 -0.05
N ALA A 36 1.14 6.81 -0.04
CA ALA A 36 0.50 5.56 -0.45
C ALA A 36 0.85 5.18 -1.89
N PHE A 37 0.81 6.16 -2.80
CA PHE A 37 1.14 5.92 -4.20
C PHE A 37 2.63 5.65 -4.41
N ASP A 38 3.50 6.36 -3.72
CA ASP A 38 4.95 6.16 -3.78
C ASP A 38 5.35 4.78 -3.19
N PHE A 39 4.73 4.37 -2.08
CA PHE A 39 4.87 3.02 -1.55
C PHE A 39 4.43 1.97 -2.56
N PHE A 40 3.27 2.14 -3.18
CA PHE A 40 2.74 1.20 -4.17
C PHE A 40 3.72 1.02 -5.35
N LYS A 41 4.20 2.11 -5.92
CA LYS A 41 5.19 2.10 -7.01
C LYS A 41 6.50 1.41 -6.62
N ALA A 42 6.91 1.51 -5.36
CA ALA A 42 8.11 0.83 -4.88
C ALA A 42 7.95 -0.70 -4.75
N GLN A 43 6.72 -1.21 -4.57
CA GLN A 43 6.48 -2.64 -4.41
C GLN A 43 6.39 -3.38 -5.75
N VAL A 44 5.76 -2.76 -6.75
CA VAL A 44 5.43 -3.36 -8.04
C VAL A 44 6.45 -2.95 -9.12
N LYS A 45 6.64 -3.80 -10.13
CA LYS A 45 7.51 -3.45 -11.27
C LYS A 45 6.75 -2.63 -12.30
N ASP A 46 5.54 -3.08 -12.62
CA ASP A 46 4.64 -2.50 -13.60
C ASP A 46 3.23 -2.46 -13.02
N PHE A 47 2.46 -1.43 -13.37
CA PHE A 47 1.08 -1.27 -12.94
C PHE A 47 0.22 -0.65 -14.01
N LYS A 48 -1.10 -0.82 -13.87
CA LYS A 48 -2.10 -0.19 -14.74
C LYS A 48 -3.20 0.43 -13.90
N GLU A 49 -3.76 1.52 -14.41
CA GLU A 49 -5.00 2.07 -13.88
C GLU A 49 -6.18 1.23 -14.37
N VAL A 50 -7.00 0.73 -13.45
CA VAL A 50 -8.19 -0.08 -13.80
C VAL A 50 -9.47 0.74 -13.71
N LYS A 51 -9.46 1.81 -12.92
CA LYS A 51 -10.52 2.80 -12.74
C LYS A 51 -9.86 4.10 -12.28
N PRO A 52 -10.47 5.28 -12.51
CA PRO A 52 -9.94 6.55 -12.01
C PRO A 52 -9.54 6.46 -10.53
N GLY A 53 -8.26 6.68 -10.24
CA GLY A 53 -7.71 6.64 -8.88
C GLY A 53 -7.52 5.24 -8.29
N THR A 54 -7.65 4.16 -9.08
CA THR A 54 -7.37 2.77 -8.68
C THR A 54 -6.36 2.12 -9.62
N PHE A 55 -5.23 1.72 -9.05
CA PHE A 55 -4.11 1.14 -9.78
C PHE A 55 -3.81 -0.26 -9.28
N VAL A 56 -3.54 -1.18 -10.21
CA VAL A 56 -3.22 -2.58 -9.91
C VAL A 56 -1.87 -2.91 -10.51
N GLY A 57 -0.98 -3.44 -9.68
CA GLY A 57 0.35 -3.88 -10.09
C GLY A 57 0.70 -5.21 -9.45
N LYS A 58 1.64 -5.92 -10.08
CA LYS A 58 2.18 -7.17 -9.54
C LYS A 58 3.67 -6.99 -9.29
N ASP A 59 4.15 -7.66 -8.26
CA ASP A 59 5.58 -7.78 -8.03
C ASP A 59 6.18 -9.03 -8.70
N ALA A 60 7.50 -9.19 -8.58
CA ALA A 60 8.25 -10.28 -9.18
C ALA A 60 7.86 -11.67 -8.64
N ASN A 61 7.25 -11.77 -7.45
CA ASN A 61 6.80 -13.03 -6.86
C ASN A 61 5.31 -13.31 -7.14
N GLY A 62 4.66 -12.47 -7.95
CA GLY A 62 3.25 -12.62 -8.32
C GLY A 62 2.25 -12.04 -7.29
N VAL A 63 2.73 -11.38 -6.24
CA VAL A 63 1.87 -10.70 -5.26
C VAL A 63 1.24 -9.48 -5.93
N THR A 64 -0.08 -9.37 -5.81
CA THR A 64 -0.83 -8.27 -6.41
C THR A 64 -1.06 -7.18 -5.37
N PHE A 65 -0.63 -5.97 -5.69
CA PHE A 65 -0.91 -4.77 -4.93
C PHE A 65 -1.97 -3.96 -5.67
N THR A 66 -2.97 -3.44 -4.96
CA THR A 66 -3.99 -2.56 -5.53
C THR A 66 -4.07 -1.28 -4.72
N TYR A 67 -3.57 -0.20 -5.28
CA TYR A 67 -3.68 1.14 -4.71
C TYR A 67 -5.04 1.75 -5.04
N ARG A 68 -5.66 2.41 -4.06
CA ARG A 68 -6.88 3.21 -4.19
C ARG A 68 -6.66 4.56 -3.53
N ALA A 69 -6.71 5.62 -4.32
CA ALA A 69 -6.58 7.00 -3.88
C ALA A 69 -7.78 7.42 -3.00
N ASP A 70 -8.99 7.14 -3.48
CA ASP A 70 -10.24 7.39 -2.76
C ASP A 70 -10.95 6.07 -2.49
N SER A 71 -10.93 5.61 -1.25
CA SER A 71 -12.04 4.78 -0.78
C SER A 71 -13.21 5.72 -0.51
N LYS A 72 -14.42 5.41 -1.02
CA LYS A 72 -15.64 6.27 -1.04
C LYS A 72 -15.98 7.11 0.22
N SER A 73 -15.30 6.92 1.34
CA SER A 73 -15.42 7.72 2.56
C SER A 73 -14.19 7.61 3.50
N GLY A 74 -12.99 7.33 3.00
CA GLY A 74 -11.87 6.99 3.88
C GLY A 74 -10.48 7.06 3.27
N PRO A 75 -9.44 6.88 4.11
CA PRO A 75 -8.04 7.09 3.75
C PRO A 75 -7.60 6.26 2.53
N PRO A 76 -6.51 6.67 1.85
CA PRO A 76 -5.88 5.88 0.80
C PRO A 76 -5.52 4.48 1.29
N THR A 77 -5.72 3.48 0.44
CA THR A 77 -5.47 2.08 0.82
C THR A 77 -4.71 1.31 -0.25
N ILE A 78 -3.98 0.29 0.20
CA ILE A 78 -3.33 -0.70 -0.66
C ILE A 78 -3.85 -2.08 -0.26
N ASP A 79 -4.62 -2.72 -1.12
CA ASP A 79 -4.94 -4.14 -0.96
C ASP A 79 -3.73 -4.99 -1.37
N VAL A 80 -3.40 -6.01 -0.57
CA VAL A 80 -2.29 -6.93 -0.79
C VAL A 80 -2.85 -8.33 -0.92
N ASN A 81 -2.71 -8.94 -2.11
CA ASN A 81 -3.18 -10.29 -2.39
C ASN A 81 -1.99 -11.20 -2.71
N GLY A 82 -1.84 -12.28 -1.94
CA GLY A 82 -0.72 -13.22 -2.04
C GLY A 82 0.20 -13.24 -0.82
N VAL A 83 -0.05 -12.39 0.19
CA VAL A 83 0.69 -12.39 1.46
C VAL A 83 -0.23 -12.86 2.59
N GLY A 84 0.10 -13.99 3.21
CA GLY A 84 -0.65 -14.47 4.38
C GLY A 84 -0.53 -13.51 5.57
N GLY A 85 -1.66 -13.19 6.21
CA GLY A 85 -1.71 -12.34 7.41
C GLY A 85 -1.70 -10.83 7.16
N VAL A 86 -1.62 -10.39 5.90
CA VAL A 86 -1.79 -8.98 5.49
C VAL A 86 -2.70 -8.93 4.27
N ARG A 87 -3.88 -8.34 4.44
CA ARG A 87 -4.86 -8.15 3.36
C ARG A 87 -4.86 -6.73 2.82
N LYS A 88 -4.62 -5.75 3.69
CA LYS A 88 -4.75 -4.33 3.35
C LYS A 88 -3.83 -3.47 4.20
N ILE A 89 -3.35 -2.38 3.62
CA ILE A 89 -2.61 -1.33 4.30
C ILE A 89 -3.41 -0.02 4.15
N LYS A 90 -3.69 0.65 5.27
CA LYS A 90 -4.32 1.98 5.30
C LYS A 90 -3.26 3.05 5.54
N PHE A 91 -3.32 4.15 4.79
CA PHE A 91 -2.46 5.32 4.99
C PHE A 91 -3.24 6.38 5.76
N LEU A 92 -2.91 6.54 7.03
CA LEU A 92 -3.61 7.46 7.93
C LEU A 92 -2.79 8.75 8.08
N PRO A 93 -3.41 9.93 8.08
CA PRO A 93 -2.68 11.15 8.42
C PRO A 93 -2.08 11.04 9.83
N GLU A 94 -0.89 11.61 10.04
CA GLU A 94 -0.37 11.83 11.39
C GLU A 94 -1.31 12.80 12.10
N ASN A 95 -1.69 12.44 13.33
CA ASN A 95 -2.55 13.25 14.20
C ASN A 95 -1.70 13.98 15.23
#